data_AF-A0A922T1S4-F1
#
_entry.id   AF-A0A922T1S4-F1
#
_cell.length_a   1.000
_cell.length_b   1.000
_cell.length_c   1.000
_cell.angle_alpha   90.00
_cell.angle_beta   90.00
_cell.angle_gamma   90.00
#
_symmetry.space_group_name_H-M   'P 1'
#
loop_
_entity.id
_entity.type
_entity.pdbx_description
1 polymer ?
#
loop_
_entity_poly.entity_id
_entity_poly.type
_entity_poly.pdbx_seq_one_letter_code
_entity_poly.pdbx_strand_id
1 'polypeptide(L)'
;MIDTVKVTYFKRAIGIVCLILIFCIGFGFGQMGKNSQDSSETKVSTTNKSDDKRLNESLVKKFLIAYYTKKDLEENRQRYKEYMTEGLYNATISEENKAQSQTYKGYIINYAFESA
;
A
#
# COMPACT_ATOMS: atom_id res chain seq x y z
N MET A 1 -38.43 -10.48 40.31
CA MET A 1 -38.99 -9.25 39.71
C MET A 1 -37.87 -8.58 38.92
N ILE A 2 -38.09 -8.27 37.62
CA ILE A 2 -37.07 -7.59 36.82
C ILE A 2 -36.97 -6.13 37.29
N ASP A 3 -35.75 -5.67 37.54
CA ASP A 3 -35.49 -4.32 38.01
C ASP A 3 -35.67 -3.33 36.85
N THR A 4 -36.86 -2.74 36.77
CA THR A 4 -37.31 -1.90 35.66
C THR A 4 -36.45 -0.63 35.51
N VAL A 5 -35.78 -0.20 36.57
CA VAL A 5 -34.86 0.95 36.57
C VAL A 5 -33.58 0.59 35.79
N LYS A 6 -32.99 -0.59 36.05
CA LYS A 6 -31.81 -1.08 35.32
C LYS A 6 -32.10 -1.31 33.84
N VAL A 7 -33.27 -1.87 33.53
CA VAL A 7 -33.70 -2.13 32.13
C VAL A 7 -33.88 -0.82 31.36
N THR A 8 -34.40 0.22 32.01
CA THR A 8 -34.58 1.54 31.38
C THR A 8 -33.24 2.23 31.14
N TYR A 9 -32.29 2.09 32.07
CA TYR A 9 -30.93 2.62 31.90
C TYR A 9 -30.18 1.92 30.77
N PHE A 10 -30.30 0.60 30.67
CA PHE A 10 -29.69 -0.20 29.62
C PHE A 10 -30.25 0.14 28.23
N LYS A 11 -31.57 0.34 28.10
CA LYS A 11 -32.19 0.79 26.85
C LYS A 11 -31.68 2.18 26.41
N ARG A 12 -31.47 3.10 27.36
CA ARG A 12 -30.89 4.42 27.08
C ARG A 12 -29.42 4.32 26.64
N ALA A 13 -28.63 3.46 27.29
CA ALA A 13 -27.24 3.22 26.92
C ALA A 13 -27.10 2.66 25.49
N ILE A 14 -27.95 1.69 25.10
CA ILE A 14 -27.97 1.15 23.73
C ILE A 14 -28.31 2.24 22.70
N GLY A 15 -29.30 3.09 22.99
CA GLY A 15 -29.68 4.19 22.10
C GLY A 15 -28.52 5.16 21.82
N ILE A 16 -27.72 5.48 22.85
CA ILE A 16 -26.54 6.35 22.72
C ILE A 16 -25.47 5.68 21.86
N VAL A 17 -25.20 4.39 22.06
CA VAL A 17 -24.21 3.64 21.27
C VAL A 17 -24.60 3.56 19.79
N CYS A 18 -25.88 3.33 19.48
CA CYS A 18 -26.39 3.33 18.11
C CYS A 18 -26.23 4.70 17.44
N LEU A 19 -26.45 5.80 18.17
CA LEU A 19 -26.27 7.17 17.66
C LEU A 19 -24.82 7.46 17.28
N ILE A 20 -23.87 7.01 18.11
CA ILE A 20 -22.43 7.16 17.86
C ILE A 20 -22.00 6.37 16.61
N LEU A 21 -22.50 5.14 16.43
CA LEU A 21 -22.19 4.31 15.26
C LEU A 21 -22.62 4.97 13.94
N ILE A 22 -23.81 5.58 13.91
CA ILE A 22 -24.31 6.29 12.72
C ILE A 22 -23.43 7.51 12.42
N PHE A 23 -23.00 8.23 13.45
CA PHE A 23 -22.12 9.40 13.31
C PHE A 23 -20.72 9.02 12.79
N CYS A 24 -20.14 7.91 13.27
CA CYS A 24 -18.85 7.42 12.79
C CYS A 24 -18.87 7.02 11.31
N ILE A 25 -19.95 6.40 10.84
CA ILE A 25 -20.09 6.04 9.41
C ILE A 25 -20.30 7.32 8.56
N GLY A 26 -21.10 8.27 9.03
CA GLY A 26 -21.36 9.54 8.35
C GLY A 26 -20.10 10.42 8.23
N PHE A 27 -19.26 10.48 9.27
CA PHE A 27 -18.00 11.22 9.23
C PHE A 27 -16.87 10.46 8.51
N GLY A 28 -16.80 9.13 8.65
CA GLY A 28 -15.72 8.30 8.11
C GLY A 28 -15.66 8.26 6.58
N PHE A 29 -16.81 8.36 5.90
CA PHE A 29 -16.85 8.39 4.42
C PHE A 29 -16.77 9.80 3.82
N GLY A 30 -16.94 10.87 4.61
CA GLY A 30 -17.01 12.26 4.11
C GLY A 30 -15.66 12.91 3.76
N GLN A 31 -14.54 12.38 4.26
CA GLN A 31 -13.21 13.02 4.10
C GLN A 31 -12.30 12.35 3.06
N MET A 32 -12.71 11.22 2.46
CA MET A 32 -11.93 10.45 1.48
C MET A 32 -12.00 11.03 0.04
N GLY A 33 -12.03 12.36 -0.11
CA GLY A 33 -12.36 12.99 -1.41
C GLY A 33 -11.65 14.30 -1.77
N LYS A 34 -10.74 14.85 -0.94
CA LYS A 34 -10.03 16.09 -1.28
C LYS A 34 -8.55 15.95 -0.98
N ASN A 35 -7.81 15.39 -1.94
CA ASN A 35 -6.35 15.53 -1.95
C ASN A 35 -6.04 16.88 -2.60
N SER A 36 -5.68 17.84 -1.75
CA SER A 36 -5.28 19.19 -2.16
C SER A 36 -4.04 19.12 -3.05
N GLN A 37 -4.22 19.60 -4.26
CA GLN A 37 -3.16 19.96 -5.18
C GLN A 37 -2.47 21.22 -4.63
N ASP A 38 -1.21 21.11 -4.19
CA ASP A 38 -0.29 22.24 -4.30
C ASP A 38 1.20 21.84 -4.29
N SER A 39 1.92 22.48 -5.21
CA SER A 39 3.34 22.86 -5.18
C SER A 39 4.44 21.79 -5.23
N SER A 40 5.08 21.65 -6.40
CA SER A 40 6.35 22.36 -6.70
C SER A 40 7.08 21.71 -7.89
N GLU A 41 7.51 22.54 -8.83
CA GLU A 41 8.40 22.14 -9.91
C GLU A 41 9.73 21.63 -9.35
N THR A 42 10.10 20.40 -9.69
CA THR A 42 11.50 20.03 -9.84
C THR A 42 11.59 19.13 -11.07
N LYS A 43 12.28 19.68 -12.06
CA LYS A 43 12.58 19.13 -13.37
C LYS A 43 13.34 17.80 -13.24
N VAL A 44 12.61 16.69 -13.21
CA VAL A 44 13.17 15.36 -13.50
C VAL A 44 12.71 14.99 -14.88
N SER A 45 13.67 14.83 -15.79
CA SER A 45 13.50 14.45 -17.19
C SER A 45 12.50 13.31 -17.34
N THR A 46 11.25 13.69 -17.57
CA THR A 46 10.17 12.79 -17.94
C THR A 46 10.43 12.45 -19.39
N THR A 47 11.13 11.34 -19.62
CA THR A 47 11.12 10.70 -20.92
C THR A 47 9.67 10.26 -21.17
N ASN A 48 8.97 11.09 -21.93
CA ASN A 48 7.74 10.84 -22.68
C ASN A 48 6.53 10.32 -21.88
N LYS A 49 5.72 11.26 -21.39
CA LYS A 49 4.26 11.10 -21.31
C LYS A 49 3.69 10.99 -22.73
N SER A 50 2.52 10.34 -22.83
CA SER A 50 1.66 10.11 -24.00
C SER A 50 2.14 9.05 -24.99
N ASP A 51 1.94 7.79 -24.64
CA ASP A 51 0.87 7.00 -25.27
C ASP A 51 0.61 5.73 -24.44
N ASP A 52 -0.66 5.52 -24.11
CA ASP A 52 -1.23 4.37 -23.42
C ASP A 52 -1.04 4.26 -21.90
N LYS A 53 -2.02 4.82 -21.16
CA LYS A 53 -2.31 4.51 -19.75
C LYS A 53 -2.86 3.07 -19.57
N ARG A 54 -2.56 2.17 -20.51
CA ARG A 54 -3.00 0.77 -20.54
C ARG A 54 -1.82 -0.12 -20.16
N LEU A 55 -2.15 -1.23 -19.52
CA LEU A 55 -1.18 -2.27 -19.20
C LEU A 55 -0.56 -2.80 -20.49
N ASN A 56 0.77 -2.76 -20.58
CA ASN A 56 1.54 -3.26 -21.72
C ASN A 56 2.52 -4.33 -21.23
N GLU A 57 2.65 -5.42 -21.99
CA GLU A 57 3.60 -6.51 -21.72
C GLU A 57 5.04 -6.02 -21.53
N SER A 58 5.47 -5.02 -22.31
CA SER A 58 6.81 -4.43 -22.16
C SER A 58 7.01 -3.78 -20.79
N LEU A 59 5.99 -3.09 -20.26
CA LEU A 59 6.05 -2.47 -18.94
C LEU A 59 6.10 -3.55 -17.85
N VAL A 60 5.29 -4.59 -17.97
CA VAL A 60 5.31 -5.75 -17.06
C VAL A 60 6.68 -6.42 -17.08
N LYS A 61 7.25 -6.68 -18.26
CA LYS A 61 8.57 -7.31 -18.39
C LYS A 61 9.68 -6.47 -17.75
N LYS A 62 9.67 -5.14 -17.94
CA LYS A 62 10.63 -4.22 -17.28
C LYS A 62 10.52 -4.30 -15.76
N PHE A 63 9.29 -4.32 -15.23
CA PHE A 63 9.05 -4.51 -13.81
C PHE A 63 9.60 -5.86 -13.31
N LEU A 64 9.29 -6.96 -14.00
CA LEU A 64 9.75 -8.31 -13.62
C LEU A 64 11.27 -8.39 -13.60
N ILE A 65 11.93 -7.83 -14.61
CA ILE A 65 13.40 -7.76 -14.65
C ILE A 65 13.93 -6.98 -13.44
N ALA A 66 13.36 -5.80 -13.14
CA ALA A 66 13.78 -4.98 -12.01
C ALA A 66 13.53 -5.66 -10.64
N TYR A 67 12.45 -6.43 -10.51
CA TYR A 67 12.04 -7.09 -9.28
C TYR A 67 12.78 -8.41 -9.01
N TYR A 68 12.99 -9.22 -10.05
CA TYR A 68 13.63 -10.53 -9.91
C TYR A 68 15.13 -10.50 -10.20
N THR A 69 15.67 -9.58 -11.00
CA THR A 69 17.12 -9.56 -11.23
C THR A 69 17.81 -8.82 -10.09
N LYS A 70 18.56 -9.53 -9.24
CA LYS A 70 19.28 -8.97 -8.08
C LYS A 70 20.53 -9.76 -7.73
N LYS A 71 21.58 -9.07 -7.32
CA LYS A 71 22.84 -9.71 -6.89
C LYS A 71 22.74 -10.28 -5.48
N ASP A 72 22.00 -9.62 -4.61
CA ASP A 72 21.72 -10.01 -3.23
C ASP A 72 20.34 -9.45 -2.83
N LEU A 73 19.81 -9.88 -1.69
CA LEU A 73 18.61 -9.27 -1.11
C LEU A 73 18.83 -7.76 -0.93
N GLU A 74 17.78 -6.96 -1.14
CA GLU A 74 17.75 -5.50 -0.98
C GLU A 74 18.45 -4.67 -2.08
N GLU A 75 19.33 -5.27 -2.88
CA GLU A 75 20.14 -4.56 -3.89
C GLU A 75 19.29 -3.88 -4.97
N ASN A 76 18.16 -4.47 -5.33
CA ASN A 76 17.30 -4.00 -6.40
C ASN A 76 16.18 -3.04 -5.95
N ARG A 77 16.15 -2.63 -4.67
CA ARG A 77 15.13 -1.73 -4.09
C ARG A 77 14.90 -0.47 -4.92
N GLN A 78 15.96 0.21 -5.30
CA GLN A 78 15.85 1.45 -6.10
C GLN A 78 15.28 1.18 -7.50
N ARG A 79 15.59 0.03 -8.11
CA ARG A 79 15.15 -0.29 -9.47
C ARG A 79 13.66 -0.59 -9.56
N TYR A 80 13.12 -1.43 -8.67
CA TYR A 80 11.69 -1.74 -8.73
C TYR A 80 10.82 -0.61 -8.18
N LYS A 81 11.38 0.32 -7.39
CA LYS A 81 10.65 1.49 -6.85
C LYS A 81 9.99 2.32 -7.95
N GLU A 82 10.66 2.52 -9.08
CA GLU A 82 10.15 3.31 -10.22
C GLU A 82 8.85 2.74 -10.82
N TYR A 83 8.59 1.46 -10.59
CA TYR A 83 7.45 0.72 -11.12
C TYR A 83 6.35 0.46 -10.07
N MET A 84 6.57 0.87 -8.82
CA MET A 84 5.65 0.62 -7.70
C MET A 84 5.05 1.91 -7.15
N THR A 85 3.86 1.81 -6.57
CA THR A 85 3.35 2.85 -5.69
C THR A 85 4.12 2.84 -4.36
N GLU A 86 4.15 3.97 -3.66
CA GLU A 86 4.85 4.07 -2.36
C GLU A 86 4.35 3.04 -1.34
N GLY A 87 3.04 2.79 -1.29
CA GLY A 87 2.45 1.78 -0.41
C GLY A 87 2.94 0.37 -0.73
N LEU A 88 2.96 -0.02 -2.01
CA LEU A 88 3.45 -1.34 -2.43
C LEU A 88 4.96 -1.49 -2.20
N TYR A 89 5.72 -0.43 -2.47
CA TYR A 89 7.16 -0.39 -2.21
C TYR A 89 7.48 -0.61 -0.73
N ASN A 90 6.79 0.10 0.16
CA ASN A 90 6.97 -0.04 1.60
C ASN A 90 6.57 -1.43 2.11
N ALA A 91 5.46 -1.99 1.61
CA ALA A 91 5.04 -3.34 1.94
C ALA A 91 6.07 -4.39 1.50
N THR A 92 6.63 -4.24 0.29
CA THR A 92 7.66 -5.11 -0.26
C THR A 92 8.93 -5.08 0.60
N ILE A 93 9.42 -3.89 0.96
CA ILE A 93 10.57 -3.75 1.85
C ILE A 93 10.30 -4.37 3.21
N SER A 94 9.09 -4.16 3.76
CA SER A 94 8.72 -4.76 5.04
C SER A 94 8.73 -6.29 4.97
N GLU A 95 8.34 -6.89 3.85
CA GLU A 95 8.40 -8.34 3.62
C GLU A 95 9.85 -8.84 3.49
N GLU A 96 10.69 -8.11 2.76
CA GLU A 96 12.11 -8.42 2.63
C GLU A 96 12.87 -8.30 3.97
N ASN A 97 12.42 -7.42 4.87
CA ASN A 97 13.01 -7.22 6.19
C ASN A 97 12.58 -8.27 7.22
N LYS A 98 11.61 -9.15 6.89
CA LYS A 98 11.25 -10.26 7.78
C LYS A 98 12.42 -11.21 7.95
N ALA A 99 12.52 -11.81 9.13
CA ALA A 99 13.59 -12.75 9.47
C ALA A 99 13.74 -13.88 8.43
N GLN A 100 12.62 -14.43 7.94
CA GLN A 100 12.60 -15.49 6.93
C GLN A 100 13.24 -15.06 5.59
N SER A 101 13.06 -13.80 5.18
CA SER A 101 13.66 -13.28 3.95
C SER A 101 15.14 -12.99 4.17
N GLN A 102 15.48 -12.39 5.31
CA GLN A 102 16.86 -12.03 5.68
C GLN A 102 17.78 -13.26 5.84
N THR A 103 17.26 -14.43 6.21
CA THR A 103 18.08 -15.65 6.29
C THR A 103 18.70 -16.06 4.95
N TYR A 104 18.15 -15.62 3.82
CA TYR A 104 18.69 -15.91 2.49
C TYR A 104 19.69 -14.86 1.99
N LYS A 105 19.85 -13.74 2.71
CA LYS A 105 20.77 -12.66 2.34
C LYS A 105 22.21 -13.16 2.38
N GLY A 106 22.94 -12.93 1.30
CA GLY A 106 24.30 -13.44 1.09
C GLY A 106 24.40 -14.93 0.71
N TYR A 107 23.30 -15.69 0.75
CA TYR A 107 23.26 -17.10 0.32
C TYR A 107 22.70 -17.26 -1.09
N ILE A 108 21.61 -16.56 -1.39
CA ILE A 108 21.03 -16.53 -2.75
C ILE A 108 21.56 -15.30 -3.46
N ILE A 109 22.51 -15.52 -4.37
CA ILE A 109 23.18 -14.47 -5.12
C ILE A 109 22.97 -14.60 -6.62
N ASN A 110 23.13 -13.49 -7.34
CA ASN A 110 23.06 -13.44 -8.81
C ASN A 110 21.76 -14.06 -9.38
N TYR A 111 20.64 -13.74 -8.73
CA TYR A 111 19.34 -14.15 -9.18
C TYR A 111 18.94 -13.33 -10.42
N ALA A 112 18.48 -13.99 -11.48
CA ALA A 112 18.19 -13.36 -12.76
C ALA A 112 16.83 -13.79 -13.28
N PHE A 113 16.09 -12.84 -13.84
CA PHE A 113 14.84 -13.13 -14.52
C PHE A 113 15.11 -13.80 -15.88
N GLU A 114 14.53 -14.97 -16.11
CA GLU A 114 14.73 -15.76 -17.34
C GLU A 114 13.54 -15.59 -18.31
N SER A 115 12.32 -15.91 -17.87
CA SER A 115 11.11 -15.80 -18.66
C SER A 115 9.87 -15.56 -17.79
N ALA A 116 8.80 -15.01 -18.39
CA ALA A 116 7.48 -14.83 -17.79
C ALA A 116 6.53 -15.94 -18.26
#